data_AF-A0A1I0QC05-F1
#
_entry.id   AF-A0A1I0QC05-F1
#
_cell.length_a   1.000
_cell.length_b   1.000
_cell.length_c   1.000
_cell.angle_alpha   90.00
_cell.angle_beta   90.00
_cell.angle_gamma   90.00
#
_symmetry.space_group_name_H-M   'P 1'
#
loop_
_entity.id
_entity.type
_entity.pdbx_description
1 polymer ?
#
loop_
_entity_poly.entity_id
_entity_poly.type
_entity_poly.pdbx_seq_one_letter_code
_entity_poly.pdbx_strand_id
1 'polypeptide(L)'
;MRRRTLLRRTGVSLGGLTLAATGVAAASESGSRRRFVVDRESLRDEDSVDVVHALDPVDLLVVRASEAQLEDAGADFAPDVRIDSDPYGPVRRSETVSAAEAEDLSKYQWDKRDQRISETHEITRGDGSRVAIIDSGIAAGHPALEGRVNLERSKSFANDDYGVGGPYGGTHGTHVAGIVAADDTERGVVGSAPDAELVDLRVFGASPESASAGTDGGDLPPDYWGETYYGSVMAALVYATEIGCDAANLSLGWTWRMRSDGWGKFWGEVHQRVGNYARRNGTIHAHASGNWGESLQFNEDETDSSQTAGGLTTSSTGPVGFDPETGDADEPAYSPSTYTTHGVGAIDLAAPGGNGGEYRTDDVLNAVAIPQFDEETGEYRGAEYGYDWLAGTSMAAPQVTGAVALVNSAASSLNGNQVRNVLQRTADRPDEYENKYYGAGYLDTYAAVTESG
;
A
#
# COMPACT_ATOMS: atom_id res chain seq x y z
N MET A 1 -36.92 18.22 -42.38
CA MET A 1 -35.67 18.80 -41.85
C MET A 1 -35.51 18.37 -40.40
N ARG A 2 -34.54 17.49 -40.12
CA ARG A 2 -34.26 16.89 -38.80
C ARG A 2 -33.48 17.89 -37.94
N ARG A 3 -33.95 18.18 -36.72
CA ARG A 3 -33.15 18.85 -35.68
C ARG A 3 -32.35 17.78 -34.94
N ARG A 4 -31.03 17.80 -35.09
CA ARG A 4 -30.07 17.03 -34.29
C ARG A 4 -29.84 17.79 -32.98
N THR A 5 -30.14 17.17 -31.86
CA THR A 5 -29.70 17.59 -30.53
C THR A 5 -28.31 17.02 -30.33
N LEU A 6 -27.30 17.88 -30.42
CA LEU A 6 -25.91 17.57 -30.12
C LEU A 6 -25.72 17.71 -28.61
N LEU A 7 -25.53 16.59 -27.91
CA LEU A 7 -25.05 16.57 -26.53
C LEU A 7 -23.69 17.27 -26.47
N ARG A 8 -23.63 18.36 -25.70
CA ARG A 8 -22.36 18.99 -25.31
C ARG A 8 -21.66 18.03 -24.34
N ARG A 9 -20.64 17.32 -24.83
CA ARG A 9 -19.52 16.88 -24.00
C ARG A 9 -18.87 18.14 -23.43
N THR A 10 -19.11 18.42 -22.15
CA THR A 10 -18.26 19.31 -21.37
C THR A 10 -16.96 18.56 -21.13
N GLY A 11 -16.01 18.73 -22.04
CA GLY A 11 -14.61 18.49 -21.74
C GLY A 11 -14.21 19.46 -20.65
N VAL A 12 -14.00 18.95 -19.45
CA VAL A 12 -13.28 19.68 -18.42
C VAL A 12 -11.81 19.57 -18.80
N SER A 13 -11.30 20.63 -19.41
CA SER A 13 -9.88 20.94 -19.40
C SER A 13 -9.49 21.26 -17.96
N LEU A 14 -8.96 20.28 -17.23
CA LEU A 14 -8.24 20.51 -15.98
C LEU A 14 -6.80 20.88 -16.35
N GLY A 15 -6.56 22.20 -16.38
CA GLY A 15 -5.20 22.73 -16.35
C GLY A 15 -4.55 22.33 -15.04
N GLY A 16 -3.26 21.98 -15.13
CA GLY A 16 -2.44 21.45 -14.04
C GLY A 16 -2.58 22.24 -12.75
N LEU A 17 -2.98 21.52 -11.71
CA LEU A 17 -2.84 21.90 -10.31
C LEU A 17 -2.15 20.71 -9.65
N THR A 18 -0.82 20.75 -9.61
CA THR A 18 -0.02 19.93 -8.71
C THR A 18 -0.40 20.31 -7.28
N LEU A 19 -1.18 19.49 -6.60
CA LEU A 19 -1.40 19.59 -5.16
C LEU A 19 -0.09 19.14 -4.49
N ALA A 20 0.70 20.11 -4.06
CA ALA A 20 1.78 19.88 -3.13
C ALA A 20 1.18 19.32 -1.84
N ALA A 21 1.80 18.26 -1.28
CA ALA A 21 1.71 18.05 0.16
C ALA A 21 1.93 19.42 0.83
N THR A 22 0.99 19.85 1.67
CA THR A 22 1.14 21.10 2.41
C THR A 22 2.50 21.04 3.10
N GLY A 23 3.35 21.99 2.74
CA GLY A 23 4.80 21.89 2.93
C GLY A 23 5.21 21.61 4.36
N VAL A 24 6.51 21.33 4.54
CA VAL A 24 7.19 21.38 5.84
C VAL A 24 6.62 22.59 6.59
N ALA A 25 5.83 22.36 7.63
CA ALA A 25 5.26 23.44 8.41
C ALA A 25 6.42 24.14 9.12
N ALA A 26 7.05 25.07 8.42
CA ALA A 26 8.01 26.01 8.95
C ALA A 26 7.21 27.07 9.73
N ALA A 27 6.61 26.67 10.84
CA ALA A 27 6.35 27.61 11.91
C ALA A 27 7.72 27.93 12.53
N SER A 28 8.25 29.12 12.32
CA SER A 28 9.48 29.54 12.97
C SER A 28 9.21 29.88 14.45
N GLU A 29 9.03 28.86 15.28
CA GLU A 29 9.24 29.00 16.72
C GLU A 29 10.45 28.14 17.09
N SER A 30 11.59 28.81 17.26
CA SER A 30 12.93 28.30 17.63
C SER A 30 12.98 27.45 18.92
N GLY A 31 11.83 26.99 19.45
CA GLY A 31 11.71 26.18 20.67
C GLY A 31 10.64 25.07 20.63
N SER A 32 9.86 24.89 19.55
CA SER A 32 8.88 23.79 19.49
C SER A 32 9.56 22.46 19.16
N ARG A 33 9.41 21.43 20.00
CA ARG A 33 9.91 20.07 19.69
C ARG A 33 9.07 19.47 18.54
N ARG A 34 9.74 18.98 17.50
CA ARG A 34 9.14 18.34 16.31
C ARG A 34 9.81 17.00 16.05
N ARG A 35 9.25 16.23 15.12
CA ARG A 35 9.85 14.99 14.65
C ARG A 35 10.93 15.26 13.60
N PHE A 36 12.06 14.59 13.76
CA PHE A 36 13.20 14.61 12.84
C PHE A 36 13.67 13.18 12.57
N VAL A 37 14.17 12.95 11.36
CA VAL A 37 15.01 11.79 11.06
C VAL A 37 16.46 12.24 11.20
N VAL A 38 17.25 11.44 11.91
CA VAL A 38 18.62 11.77 12.30
C VAL A 38 19.54 10.64 11.89
N ASP A 39 20.69 10.98 11.30
CA ASP A 39 21.80 10.04 11.13
C ASP A 39 22.40 9.74 12.51
N ARG A 40 22.22 8.53 13.02
CA ARG A 40 22.60 8.17 14.39
C ARG A 40 24.10 8.34 14.61
N GLU A 41 24.94 8.04 13.61
CA GLU A 41 26.40 8.14 13.75
C GLU A 41 26.87 9.59 13.96
N SER A 42 26.08 10.56 13.49
CA SER A 42 26.39 11.98 13.65
C SER A 42 26.01 12.53 15.03
N LEU A 43 25.10 11.87 15.73
CA LEU A 43 24.55 12.33 17.00
C LEU A 43 25.53 12.04 18.14
N ARG A 44 26.12 13.10 18.72
CA ARG A 44 27.14 12.96 19.78
C ARG A 44 26.60 12.43 21.10
N ASP A 45 25.34 12.68 21.40
CA ASP A 45 24.68 12.33 22.66
C ASP A 45 23.21 11.98 22.41
N GLU A 46 22.90 10.68 22.37
CA GLU A 46 21.53 10.18 22.15
C GLU A 46 20.61 10.47 23.34
N ASP A 47 21.14 10.63 24.55
CA ASP A 47 20.34 10.95 25.74
C ASP A 47 19.78 12.39 25.71
N SER A 48 20.24 13.20 24.75
CA SER A 48 19.80 14.59 24.56
C SER A 48 18.49 14.75 23.78
N VAL A 49 17.97 13.67 23.19
CA VAL A 49 16.78 13.67 22.31
C VAL A 49 15.74 12.64 22.77
N ASP A 50 14.45 12.87 22.48
CA ASP A 50 13.43 11.85 22.74
C ASP A 50 13.35 10.92 21.52
N VAL A 51 13.87 9.70 21.63
CA VAL A 51 13.77 8.72 20.53
C VAL A 51 12.33 8.22 20.39
N VAL A 52 11.75 8.40 19.20
CA VAL A 52 10.43 7.88 18.80
C VAL A 52 10.58 6.49 18.20
N HIS A 53 11.51 6.33 17.24
CA HIS A 53 11.84 5.05 16.63
C HIS A 53 13.35 4.94 16.49
N ALA A 54 13.90 3.79 16.87
CA ALA A 54 15.27 3.43 16.59
C ALA A 54 15.28 2.48 15.39
N LEU A 55 16.02 2.82 14.34
CA LEU A 55 16.23 2.01 13.15
C LEU A 55 17.68 1.53 13.15
N ASP A 56 18.04 0.79 14.20
CA ASP A 56 19.41 0.41 14.53
C ASP A 56 20.19 -0.21 13.36
N PRO A 57 19.62 -1.14 12.55
CA PRO A 57 20.38 -1.79 11.47
C PRO A 57 20.83 -0.87 10.32
N VAL A 58 20.30 0.35 10.27
CA VAL A 58 20.59 1.34 9.23
C VAL A 58 21.13 2.66 9.78
N ASP A 59 21.48 2.68 11.08
CA ASP A 59 22.05 3.83 11.78
C ASP A 59 21.20 5.10 11.65
N LEU A 60 19.88 4.96 11.81
CA LEU A 60 18.93 6.07 11.78
C LEU A 60 18.10 6.12 13.06
N LEU A 61 17.73 7.33 13.48
CA LEU A 61 16.77 7.57 14.54
C LEU A 61 15.63 8.45 14.02
N VAL A 62 14.41 8.19 14.48
CA VAL A 62 13.33 9.17 14.46
C VAL A 62 13.20 9.73 15.86
N VAL A 63 13.30 11.04 16.02
CA VAL A 63 13.36 11.69 17.34
C VAL A 63 12.39 12.85 17.44
N ARG A 64 11.97 13.20 18.67
CA ARG A 64 11.36 14.49 19.00
C ARG A 64 12.41 15.40 19.62
N ALA A 65 12.74 16.51 18.95
CA ALA A 65 13.74 17.48 19.39
C ALA A 65 13.44 18.88 18.82
N SER A 66 14.14 19.92 19.28
CA SER A 66 14.22 21.18 18.53
C SER A 66 15.43 21.17 17.58
N GLU A 67 15.39 21.96 16.51
CA GLU A 67 16.53 22.08 15.58
C GLU A 67 17.81 22.51 16.31
N ALA A 68 17.71 23.49 17.21
CA ALA A 68 18.85 23.97 18.00
C ALA A 68 19.49 22.86 18.85
N GLN A 69 18.68 21.95 19.41
CA GLN A 69 19.19 20.79 20.16
C GLN A 69 19.99 19.85 19.25
N LEU A 70 19.51 19.60 18.04
CA LEU A 70 20.19 18.73 17.07
C LEU A 70 21.46 19.39 16.51
N GLU A 71 21.43 20.69 16.25
CA GLU A 71 22.58 21.49 15.83
C GLU A 71 23.68 21.50 16.92
N ASP A 72 23.31 21.74 18.19
CA ASP A 72 24.25 21.72 19.33
C ASP A 72 24.86 20.32 19.53
N ALA A 73 24.06 19.27 19.30
CA ALA A 73 24.53 17.88 19.31
C ALA A 73 25.38 17.52 18.09
N GLY A 74 25.47 18.39 17.08
CA GLY A 74 26.23 18.17 15.85
C GLY A 74 25.64 17.12 14.92
N ALA A 75 24.33 16.88 15.02
CA ALA A 75 23.63 15.88 14.24
C ALA A 75 23.42 16.31 12.78
N ASP A 76 23.46 15.35 11.86
CA ASP A 76 22.92 15.46 10.51
C ASP A 76 21.47 14.95 10.54
N PHE A 77 20.52 15.77 10.10
CA PHE A 77 19.11 15.52 10.27
C PHE A 77 18.27 16.17 9.18
N ALA A 78 17.06 15.67 8.99
CA ALA A 78 16.01 16.35 8.23
C ALA A 78 14.68 16.30 9.01
N PRO A 79 13.78 17.29 8.83
CA PRO A 79 12.43 17.22 9.37
C PRO A 79 11.73 15.93 8.93
N ASP A 80 11.09 15.23 9.87
CA ASP A 80 10.25 14.07 9.53
C ASP A 80 9.01 14.58 8.77
N VAL A 81 8.66 13.86 7.71
CA VAL A 81 7.55 14.27 6.84
C VAL A 81 6.25 13.78 7.45
N ARG A 82 5.50 14.71 8.05
CA ARG A 82 4.11 14.47 8.42
C ARG A 82 3.28 14.37 7.14
N ILE A 83 2.46 13.34 7.08
CA ILE A 83 1.55 13.10 5.98
C ILE A 83 0.15 13.27 6.53
N ASP A 84 -0.53 14.30 6.02
CA ASP A 84 -1.96 14.48 6.18
C ASP A 84 -2.69 13.75 5.04
N SER A 85 -3.92 13.30 5.29
CA SER A 85 -4.71 12.50 4.35
C SER A 85 -4.80 13.16 2.97
N ASP A 86 -4.35 12.45 1.94
CA ASP A 86 -4.39 12.88 0.55
C ASP A 86 -5.86 12.99 0.05
N PRO A 87 -6.22 14.03 -0.73
CA PRO A 87 -7.53 14.06 -1.40
C PRO A 87 -7.78 12.95 -2.43
N TYR A 88 -6.79 12.17 -2.89
CA TYR A 88 -7.03 11.02 -3.79
C TYR A 88 -6.47 9.68 -3.27
N GLY A 89 -7.18 9.10 -2.30
CA GLY A 89 -7.07 7.68 -1.91
C GLY A 89 -7.67 6.72 -2.95
N PRO A 90 -7.65 5.40 -2.71
CA PRO A 90 -8.30 4.46 -3.60
C PRO A 90 -9.79 4.79 -3.76
N VAL A 91 -10.33 4.56 -4.95
CA VAL A 91 -11.75 4.78 -5.21
C VAL A 91 -12.52 3.63 -4.57
N ARG A 92 -13.32 3.96 -3.56
CA ARG A 92 -14.28 3.05 -2.94
C ARG A 92 -15.67 3.28 -3.53
N ARG A 93 -16.39 2.22 -3.89
CA ARG A 93 -17.78 2.31 -4.35
C ARG A 93 -18.71 1.47 -3.49
N SER A 94 -19.60 2.15 -2.78
CA SER A 94 -20.31 1.55 -1.66
C SER A 94 -21.39 0.56 -2.07
N GLU A 95 -21.19 -0.68 -1.65
CA GLU A 95 -22.19 -1.53 -1.02
C GLU A 95 -21.42 -2.52 -0.16
N THR A 96 -21.21 -2.20 1.13
CA THR A 96 -20.59 -3.14 2.06
C THR A 96 -21.50 -4.36 2.15
N VAL A 97 -21.04 -5.51 1.66
CA VAL A 97 -21.77 -6.76 1.86
C VAL A 97 -21.36 -7.29 3.23
N SER A 98 -22.29 -7.27 4.18
CA SER A 98 -22.07 -7.84 5.50
C SER A 98 -21.55 -9.27 5.35
N ALA A 99 -20.51 -9.61 6.12
CA ALA A 99 -20.00 -10.97 6.14
C ALA A 99 -21.16 -11.95 6.43
N ALA A 100 -22.08 -11.66 7.35
CA ALA A 100 -23.18 -12.59 7.65
C ALA A 100 -24.17 -12.84 6.48
N GLU A 101 -24.25 -11.94 5.50
CA GLU A 101 -25.29 -11.95 4.45
C GLU A 101 -24.78 -12.24 3.04
N ALA A 102 -23.46 -12.24 2.84
CA ALA A 102 -22.85 -12.50 1.54
C ALA A 102 -23.11 -13.95 1.03
N GLU A 103 -23.61 -14.06 -0.20
CA GLU A 103 -23.60 -15.32 -0.97
C GLU A 103 -22.21 -15.59 -1.56
N ASP A 104 -22.08 -16.52 -2.51
CA ASP A 104 -20.82 -16.79 -3.22
C ASP A 104 -20.32 -15.54 -3.98
N LEU A 105 -19.19 -15.00 -3.50
CA LEU A 105 -18.53 -13.81 -4.00
C LEU A 105 -17.36 -14.12 -4.95
N SER A 106 -16.99 -15.39 -5.13
CA SER A 106 -15.83 -15.78 -5.96
C SER A 106 -15.92 -15.28 -7.41
N LYS A 107 -17.14 -15.19 -7.94
CA LYS A 107 -17.43 -14.66 -9.29
C LYS A 107 -17.13 -13.17 -9.47
N TYR A 108 -16.86 -12.43 -8.40
CA TYR A 108 -16.46 -11.02 -8.46
C TYR A 108 -14.95 -10.83 -8.37
N GLN A 109 -14.18 -11.85 -7.95
CA GLN A 109 -12.71 -11.81 -7.89
C GLN A 109 -12.12 -12.08 -9.28
N TRP A 110 -12.34 -11.16 -10.23
CA TRP A 110 -11.73 -11.23 -11.56
C TRP A 110 -10.21 -11.22 -11.48
N ASP A 111 -9.63 -10.48 -10.52
CA ASP A 111 -8.19 -10.37 -10.30
C ASP A 111 -7.57 -11.73 -9.97
N LYS A 112 -8.22 -12.51 -9.10
CA LYS A 112 -7.75 -13.87 -8.74
C LYS A 112 -7.90 -14.87 -9.87
N ARG A 113 -8.96 -14.74 -10.67
CA ARG A 113 -9.19 -15.60 -11.86
C ARG A 113 -8.18 -15.29 -12.96
N ASP A 114 -7.94 -14.02 -13.25
CA ASP A 114 -6.97 -13.57 -14.23
C ASP A 114 -5.54 -14.04 -13.87
N GLN A 115 -5.17 -13.93 -12.59
CA GLN A 115 -3.88 -14.40 -12.08
C GLN A 115 -3.81 -15.92 -11.86
N ARG A 116 -4.86 -16.68 -12.19
CA ARG A 116 -4.93 -18.14 -12.09
C ARG A 116 -4.55 -18.66 -10.70
N ILE A 117 -5.08 -17.98 -9.69
CA ILE A 117 -4.76 -18.24 -8.29
C ILE A 117 -5.25 -19.61 -7.84
N SER A 118 -6.42 -20.06 -8.31
CA SER A 118 -6.95 -21.39 -7.99
C SER A 118 -6.02 -22.51 -8.47
N GLU A 119 -5.50 -22.43 -9.69
CA GLU A 119 -4.51 -23.40 -10.21
C GLU A 119 -3.17 -23.28 -9.49
N THR A 120 -2.80 -22.07 -9.08
CA THR A 120 -1.58 -21.85 -8.29
C THR A 120 -1.68 -22.53 -6.92
N HIS A 121 -2.87 -22.50 -6.29
CA HIS A 121 -3.15 -23.16 -5.01
C HIS A 121 -3.07 -24.69 -5.06
N GLU A 122 -3.15 -25.31 -6.25
CA GLU A 122 -2.88 -26.74 -6.41
C GLU A 122 -1.38 -27.07 -6.22
N ILE A 123 -0.50 -26.07 -6.34
CA ILE A 123 0.95 -26.20 -6.17
C ILE A 123 1.37 -25.70 -4.78
N THR A 124 0.98 -24.48 -4.43
CA THR A 124 1.25 -23.86 -3.13
C THR A 124 0.23 -22.78 -2.79
N ARG A 125 -0.01 -22.58 -1.50
CA ARG A 125 -0.86 -21.53 -0.95
C ARG A 125 -0.09 -20.47 -0.17
N GLY A 126 1.24 -20.51 -0.19
CA GLY A 126 2.11 -19.53 0.47
C GLY A 126 2.59 -19.91 1.88
N ASP A 127 2.38 -21.16 2.31
CA ASP A 127 2.85 -21.67 3.61
C ASP A 127 4.36 -21.45 3.80
N GLY A 128 4.74 -21.06 5.02
CA GLY A 128 6.13 -20.78 5.39
C GLY A 128 6.62 -19.37 5.05
N SER A 129 5.86 -18.61 4.25
CA SER A 129 6.17 -17.22 3.93
C SER A 129 5.54 -16.24 4.92
N ARG A 130 6.24 -15.12 5.18
CA ARG A 130 5.76 -14.02 6.04
C ARG A 130 5.65 -12.72 5.24
N VAL A 131 4.48 -12.08 5.29
CA VAL A 131 4.20 -10.81 4.61
C VAL A 131 3.83 -9.73 5.63
N ALA A 132 4.62 -8.66 5.69
CA ALA A 132 4.25 -7.47 6.45
C ALA A 132 3.29 -6.60 5.64
N ILE A 133 2.20 -6.14 6.27
CA ILE A 133 1.32 -5.11 5.74
C ILE A 133 1.60 -3.82 6.51
N ILE A 134 2.25 -2.87 5.85
CA ILE A 134 2.56 -1.56 6.43
C ILE A 134 1.44 -0.62 6.01
N ASP A 135 0.42 -0.45 6.86
CA ASP A 135 -0.84 0.19 6.45
C ASP A 135 -1.65 0.75 7.65
N SER A 136 -2.97 0.88 7.52
CA SER A 136 -3.90 1.44 8.50
C SER A 136 -4.26 0.51 9.66
N GLY A 137 -3.78 -0.74 9.63
CA GLY A 137 -4.10 -1.78 10.60
C GLY A 137 -4.92 -2.91 9.96
N ILE A 138 -4.77 -4.12 10.50
CA ILE A 138 -5.52 -5.29 10.04
C ILE A 138 -6.55 -5.69 11.09
N ALA A 139 -7.80 -5.84 10.68
CA ALA A 139 -8.82 -6.49 11.50
C ALA A 139 -8.56 -8.02 11.60
N ALA A 140 -7.70 -8.43 12.52
CA ALA A 140 -7.33 -9.84 12.70
C ALA A 140 -8.52 -10.74 13.10
N GLY A 141 -9.59 -10.15 13.64
CA GLY A 141 -10.84 -10.84 13.96
C GLY A 141 -11.81 -11.02 12.79
N HIS A 142 -11.50 -10.48 11.59
CA HIS A 142 -12.33 -10.68 10.41
C HIS A 142 -12.34 -12.17 10.03
N PRO A 143 -13.49 -12.81 9.77
CA PRO A 143 -13.58 -14.26 9.49
C PRO A 143 -12.64 -14.73 8.35
N ALA A 144 -12.54 -13.97 7.26
CA ALA A 144 -11.63 -14.26 6.16
C ALA A 144 -10.13 -14.22 6.53
N LEU A 145 -9.74 -13.59 7.65
CA LEU A 145 -8.36 -13.40 8.08
C LEU A 145 -8.06 -14.16 9.38
N GLU A 146 -9.02 -14.95 9.88
CA GLU A 146 -8.88 -15.66 11.13
C GLU A 146 -7.66 -16.61 11.09
N GLY A 147 -6.78 -16.47 12.08
CA GLY A 147 -5.54 -17.26 12.17
C GLY A 147 -4.44 -16.87 11.18
N ARG A 148 -4.64 -15.86 10.33
CA ARG A 148 -3.64 -15.42 9.33
C ARG A 148 -2.69 -14.35 9.87
N VAL A 149 -3.13 -13.56 10.85
CA VAL A 149 -2.34 -12.43 11.40
C VAL A 149 -1.56 -12.85 12.65
N ASN A 150 -0.24 -12.75 12.60
CA ASN A 150 0.64 -12.97 13.76
C ASN A 150 0.72 -11.70 14.63
N LEU A 151 -0.13 -11.64 15.65
CA LEU A 151 -0.18 -10.50 16.58
C LEU A 151 1.06 -10.37 17.48
N GLU A 152 1.81 -11.45 17.72
CA GLU A 152 3.04 -11.40 18.54
C GLU A 152 4.17 -10.66 17.83
N ARG A 153 4.20 -10.73 16.49
CA ARG A 153 5.18 -10.03 15.64
C ARG A 153 4.70 -8.67 15.17
N SER A 154 3.38 -8.46 15.18
CA SER A 154 2.74 -7.21 14.78
C SER A 154 3.13 -6.06 15.70
N LYS A 155 3.25 -4.86 15.15
CA LYS A 155 3.69 -3.67 15.89
C LYS A 155 3.11 -2.41 15.28
N SER A 156 2.62 -1.51 16.14
CA SER A 156 2.19 -0.19 15.69
C SER A 156 3.35 0.80 15.73
N PHE A 157 3.44 1.59 14.67
CA PHE A 157 4.32 2.75 14.50
C PHE A 157 3.53 4.06 14.39
N ALA A 158 2.20 3.95 14.52
CA ALA A 158 1.29 5.09 14.54
C ALA A 158 1.53 5.96 15.78
N ASN A 159 1.16 7.23 15.69
CA ASN A 159 1.33 8.20 16.76
C ASN A 159 0.13 8.20 17.73
N ASP A 160 -0.24 7.02 18.24
CA ASP A 160 -1.34 6.79 19.19
C ASP A 160 -1.12 5.50 20.03
N ASP A 161 -2.07 5.19 20.91
CA ASP A 161 -1.98 4.06 21.84
C ASP A 161 -2.92 2.86 21.50
N TYR A 162 -3.52 2.80 20.30
CA TYR A 162 -4.49 1.74 19.96
C TYR A 162 -3.86 0.36 19.69
N GLY A 163 -2.56 0.30 19.40
CA GLY A 163 -1.87 -0.96 19.14
C GLY A 163 -2.15 -1.56 17.75
N VAL A 164 -2.31 -2.88 17.65
CA VAL A 164 -2.43 -3.68 16.41
C VAL A 164 -3.57 -4.69 16.51
N GLY A 165 -3.94 -5.32 15.38
CA GLY A 165 -4.98 -6.35 15.32
C GLY A 165 -6.40 -5.81 15.20
N GLY A 166 -6.54 -4.50 15.00
CA GLY A 166 -7.79 -3.83 14.66
C GLY A 166 -7.59 -2.84 13.51
N PRO A 167 -8.66 -2.48 12.78
CA PRO A 167 -8.62 -1.51 11.67
C PRO A 167 -8.57 -0.07 12.20
N TYR A 168 -7.73 0.21 13.20
CA TYR A 168 -7.78 1.44 13.98
C TYR A 168 -7.58 2.68 13.12
N GLY A 169 -6.65 2.62 12.16
CA GLY A 169 -6.39 3.72 11.23
C GLY A 169 -7.27 3.74 9.98
N GLY A 170 -8.25 2.84 9.89
CA GLY A 170 -9.18 2.75 8.77
C GLY A 170 -9.27 1.36 8.14
N THR A 171 -10.20 1.22 7.19
CA THR A 171 -10.54 -0.05 6.52
C THR A 171 -9.47 -0.57 5.55
N HIS A 172 -8.64 0.33 5.02
CA HIS A 172 -7.75 0.06 3.89
C HIS A 172 -6.78 -1.11 4.12
N GLY A 173 -6.09 -1.14 5.26
CA GLY A 173 -5.14 -2.19 5.60
C GLY A 173 -5.77 -3.59 5.70
N THR A 174 -7.06 -3.68 6.05
CA THR A 174 -7.78 -4.97 6.06
C THR A 174 -8.07 -5.45 4.64
N HIS A 175 -8.39 -4.55 3.70
CA HIS A 175 -8.58 -4.89 2.29
C HIS A 175 -7.30 -5.35 1.63
N VAL A 176 -6.22 -4.61 1.85
CA VAL A 176 -4.86 -4.96 1.42
C VAL A 176 -4.43 -6.33 1.97
N ALA A 177 -4.64 -6.57 3.27
CA ALA A 177 -4.35 -7.87 3.90
C ALA A 177 -5.18 -9.00 3.29
N GLY A 178 -6.45 -8.75 2.99
CA GLY A 178 -7.33 -9.72 2.34
C GLY A 178 -6.88 -10.10 0.94
N ILE A 179 -6.38 -9.14 0.15
CA ILE A 179 -5.81 -9.42 -1.18
C ILE A 179 -4.64 -10.41 -1.09
N VAL A 180 -3.83 -10.31 -0.03
CA VAL A 180 -2.73 -11.24 0.22
C VAL A 180 -3.24 -12.57 0.74
N ALA A 181 -3.99 -12.62 1.85
CA ALA A 181 -4.19 -13.87 2.59
C ALA A 181 -5.62 -14.14 3.09
N ALA A 182 -6.66 -13.54 2.50
CA ALA A 182 -8.04 -13.95 2.81
C ALA A 182 -8.27 -15.44 2.51
N ASP A 183 -9.08 -16.12 3.32
CA ASP A 183 -9.46 -17.52 3.11
C ASP A 183 -10.89 -17.79 3.64
N ASP A 184 -11.88 -17.09 3.08
CA ASP A 184 -13.29 -17.34 3.37
C ASP A 184 -13.86 -18.39 2.42
N THR A 185 -13.81 -19.65 2.86
CA THR A 185 -14.34 -20.79 2.09
C THR A 185 -15.87 -20.81 1.97
N GLU A 186 -16.60 -20.12 2.86
CA GLU A 186 -18.08 -20.10 2.81
C GLU A 186 -18.58 -19.19 1.68
N ARG A 187 -17.90 -18.05 1.48
CA ARG A 187 -18.24 -17.05 0.45
C ARG A 187 -17.34 -17.13 -0.77
N GLY A 188 -16.31 -17.97 -0.74
CA GLY A 188 -15.36 -18.13 -1.84
C GLY A 188 -14.40 -16.96 -2.02
N VAL A 189 -14.25 -16.08 -1.02
CA VAL A 189 -13.29 -14.95 -1.09
C VAL A 189 -11.91 -15.44 -0.66
N VAL A 190 -10.93 -15.31 -1.55
CA VAL A 190 -9.56 -15.78 -1.31
C VAL A 190 -8.51 -14.70 -1.65
N GLY A 191 -7.42 -14.69 -0.89
CA GLY A 191 -6.21 -13.95 -1.18
C GLY A 191 -5.31 -14.70 -2.17
N SER A 192 -4.23 -14.05 -2.62
CA SER A 192 -3.24 -14.70 -3.48
C SER A 192 -2.52 -15.84 -2.76
N ALA A 193 -2.11 -15.63 -1.50
CA ALA A 193 -1.36 -16.54 -0.65
C ALA A 193 -2.08 -16.77 0.70
N PRO A 194 -3.21 -17.50 0.72
CA PRO A 194 -4.05 -17.67 1.91
C PRO A 194 -3.33 -18.35 3.09
N ASP A 195 -2.28 -19.14 2.86
CA ASP A 195 -1.51 -19.79 3.92
C ASP A 195 -0.25 -19.02 4.35
N ALA A 196 -0.03 -17.81 3.82
CA ALA A 196 1.03 -16.93 4.30
C ALA A 196 0.71 -16.34 5.68
N GLU A 197 1.74 -16.13 6.50
CA GLU A 197 1.62 -15.42 7.77
C GLU A 197 1.64 -13.90 7.52
N LEU A 198 0.59 -13.20 7.93
CA LEU A 198 0.53 -11.73 7.89
C LEU A 198 1.09 -11.12 9.18
N VAL A 199 1.79 -10.00 9.04
CA VAL A 199 2.20 -9.15 10.17
C VAL A 199 1.61 -7.76 10.00
N ASP A 200 0.81 -7.32 10.98
CA ASP A 200 0.20 -5.99 11.04
C ASP A 200 1.23 -4.96 11.51
N LEU A 201 1.74 -4.15 10.58
CA LEU A 201 2.65 -3.04 10.86
C LEU A 201 1.92 -1.70 10.66
N ARG A 202 0.98 -1.41 11.56
CA ARG A 202 0.15 -0.20 11.48
C ARG A 202 0.98 1.09 11.59
N VAL A 203 0.90 1.94 10.58
CA VAL A 203 1.59 3.26 10.55
C VAL A 203 0.64 4.45 10.64
N PHE A 204 -0.63 4.29 10.25
CA PHE A 204 -1.63 5.35 10.36
C PHE A 204 -2.29 5.35 11.74
N GLY A 205 -2.43 6.56 12.30
CA GLY A 205 -3.14 6.79 13.54
C GLY A 205 -4.62 6.46 13.47
N ALA A 206 -5.29 6.33 14.60
CA ALA A 206 -6.73 6.21 14.64
C ALA A 206 -7.41 7.48 14.13
N SER A 207 -8.54 7.30 13.45
CA SER A 207 -9.35 8.40 12.93
C SER A 207 -10.77 8.31 13.52
N PRO A 208 -11.06 8.97 14.67
CA PRO A 208 -12.39 8.92 15.29
C PRO A 208 -13.50 9.44 14.36
N GLU A 209 -13.17 10.38 13.46
CA GLU A 209 -14.09 10.92 12.45
C GLU A 209 -14.52 9.86 11.42
N SER A 210 -13.68 8.82 11.18
CA SER A 210 -13.99 7.68 10.30
C SER A 210 -15.15 6.80 10.79
N ALA A 211 -15.48 6.84 12.08
CA ALA A 211 -16.58 6.06 12.67
C ALA A 211 -17.97 6.67 12.47
N SER A 212 -18.06 7.95 12.09
CA SER A 212 -19.34 8.66 11.95
C SER A 212 -20.00 8.49 10.58
N ALA A 213 -19.30 7.85 9.63
CA ALA A 213 -19.81 7.54 8.30
C ALA A 213 -20.66 6.26 8.38
N GLY A 214 -21.91 6.41 8.82
CA GLY A 214 -22.87 5.32 8.95
C GLY A 214 -23.13 4.55 7.65
N THR A 215 -23.70 3.36 7.79
CA THR A 215 -24.10 2.41 6.73
C THR A 215 -25.27 2.86 5.85
N ASP A 216 -25.73 4.10 5.98
CA ASP A 216 -26.99 4.61 5.38
C ASP A 216 -26.82 5.02 3.91
N GLY A 217 -26.30 4.11 3.06
CA GLY A 217 -26.40 4.18 1.60
C GLY A 217 -25.94 5.47 0.91
N GLY A 218 -25.19 6.31 1.59
CA GLY A 218 -24.50 7.47 1.04
C GLY A 218 -23.04 7.12 0.76
N ASP A 219 -22.43 7.82 -0.20
CA ASP A 219 -21.00 7.74 -0.48
C ASP A 219 -20.23 7.92 0.84
N LEU A 220 -19.63 6.84 1.34
CA LEU A 220 -18.69 6.92 2.47
C LEU A 220 -17.52 7.80 1.99
N PRO A 221 -17.07 8.80 2.76
CA PRO A 221 -15.93 9.60 2.37
C PRO A 221 -14.74 8.67 2.05
N PRO A 222 -13.98 8.94 0.99
CA PRO A 222 -13.11 7.98 0.29
C PRO A 222 -11.82 7.61 1.06
N ASP A 223 -11.96 7.18 2.30
CA ASP A 223 -10.94 6.78 3.29
C ASP A 223 -10.42 7.92 4.18
N TYR A 224 -10.81 7.86 5.46
CA TYR A 224 -10.29 8.69 6.55
C TYR A 224 -9.07 8.01 7.18
N TRP A 225 -7.89 8.26 6.62
CA TRP A 225 -6.62 7.87 7.22
C TRP A 225 -6.35 8.75 8.43
N GLY A 226 -5.92 8.17 9.56
CA GLY A 226 -5.34 8.99 10.62
C GLY A 226 -3.97 9.54 10.20
N GLU A 227 -3.37 10.40 11.03
CA GLU A 227 -2.07 10.97 10.73
C GLU A 227 -0.98 9.89 10.63
N THR A 228 -0.04 10.05 9.70
CA THR A 228 1.18 9.24 9.64
C THR A 228 2.43 10.10 9.43
N TYR A 229 3.59 9.48 9.62
CA TYR A 229 4.89 10.08 9.41
C TYR A 229 5.76 9.18 8.56
N TYR A 230 6.52 9.75 7.65
CA TYR A 230 7.37 8.97 6.76
C TYR A 230 8.48 8.22 7.50
N GLY A 231 9.03 8.80 8.57
CA GLY A 231 9.94 8.11 9.48
C GLY A 231 9.32 6.88 10.14
N SER A 232 8.00 6.89 10.43
CA SER A 232 7.28 5.71 10.95
C SER A 232 7.15 4.61 9.89
N VAL A 233 6.91 4.97 8.63
CA VAL A 233 6.88 4.02 7.49
C VAL A 233 8.25 3.36 7.30
N MET A 234 9.33 4.14 7.33
CA MET A 234 10.69 3.62 7.24
C MET A 234 11.04 2.71 8.41
N ALA A 235 10.63 3.07 9.62
CA ALA A 235 10.82 2.24 10.81
C ALA A 235 10.08 0.90 10.68
N ALA A 236 8.86 0.90 10.15
CA ALA A 236 8.09 -0.30 9.89
C ALA A 236 8.78 -1.21 8.87
N LEU A 237 9.33 -0.66 7.78
CA LEU A 237 10.06 -1.46 6.76
C LEU A 237 11.36 -2.06 7.31
N VAL A 238 12.12 -1.30 8.10
CA VAL A 238 13.31 -1.83 8.79
C VAL A 238 12.92 -2.96 9.73
N TYR A 239 11.88 -2.76 10.54
CA TYR A 239 11.39 -3.78 11.47
C TYR A 239 10.88 -5.04 10.74
N ALA A 240 10.11 -4.89 9.65
CA ALA A 240 9.68 -6.01 8.80
C ALA A 240 10.87 -6.85 8.34
N THR A 241 11.96 -6.18 7.97
CA THR A 241 13.21 -6.83 7.55
C THR A 241 13.89 -7.53 8.73
N GLU A 242 13.95 -6.89 9.91
CA GLU A 242 14.56 -7.47 11.12
C GLU A 242 13.86 -8.74 11.58
N ILE A 243 12.53 -8.79 11.50
CA ILE A 243 11.75 -9.98 11.86
C ILE A 243 11.71 -11.03 10.74
N GLY A 244 12.44 -10.81 9.64
CA GLY A 244 12.56 -11.75 8.53
C GLY A 244 11.27 -11.93 7.74
N CYS A 245 10.54 -10.85 7.46
CA CYS A 245 9.47 -10.90 6.47
C CYS A 245 10.06 -11.10 5.07
N ASP A 246 9.45 -12.01 4.30
CA ASP A 246 9.80 -12.25 2.90
C ASP A 246 9.35 -11.10 2.00
N ALA A 247 8.19 -10.53 2.33
CA ALA A 247 7.64 -9.38 1.65
C ALA A 247 7.15 -8.30 2.62
N ALA A 248 7.22 -7.04 2.19
CA ALA A 248 6.57 -5.92 2.85
C ALA A 248 5.71 -5.17 1.84
N ASN A 249 4.42 -5.07 2.12
CA ASN A 249 3.48 -4.34 1.30
C ASN A 249 3.34 -2.90 1.78
N LEU A 250 3.57 -1.93 0.88
CA LEU A 250 3.38 -0.51 1.10
C LEU A 250 2.35 0.02 0.11
N SER A 251 1.08 -0.19 0.42
CA SER A 251 -0.07 0.32 -0.36
C SER A 251 -0.35 1.80 -0.05
N LEU A 252 0.72 2.59 -0.02
CA LEU A 252 0.75 3.99 0.37
C LEU A 252 1.79 4.72 -0.50
N GLY A 253 1.46 5.95 -0.89
CA GLY A 253 2.22 6.70 -1.88
C GLY A 253 2.06 8.21 -1.72
N TRP A 254 3.16 8.96 -1.78
CA TRP A 254 3.20 10.43 -1.80
C TRP A 254 4.31 10.95 -2.70
N THR A 255 4.11 12.14 -3.25
CA THR A 255 5.14 12.91 -3.95
C THR A 255 5.66 14.04 -3.06
N TRP A 256 6.98 14.24 -3.05
CA TRP A 256 7.62 15.29 -2.27
C TRP A 256 8.61 16.08 -3.09
N ARG A 257 8.94 17.28 -2.60
CA ARG A 257 9.90 18.22 -3.21
C ARG A 257 11.21 18.32 -2.43
N MET A 258 11.71 17.19 -1.92
CA MET A 258 12.90 17.13 -1.06
C MET A 258 14.13 17.84 -1.65
N ARG A 259 14.30 17.85 -2.98
CA ARG A 259 15.43 18.53 -3.63
C ARG A 259 15.32 20.05 -3.54
N SER A 260 14.18 20.63 -3.92
CA SER A 260 13.98 22.08 -3.82
C SER A 260 13.95 22.57 -2.38
N ASP A 261 13.57 21.69 -1.45
CA ASP A 261 13.53 21.99 -0.01
C ASP A 261 14.90 21.85 0.67
N GLY A 262 15.94 21.44 -0.06
CA GLY A 262 17.32 21.33 0.43
C GLY A 262 17.68 20.00 1.10
N TRP A 263 16.73 19.07 1.22
CA TRP A 263 16.89 17.80 1.94
C TRP A 263 17.15 16.58 1.04
N GLY A 264 17.22 16.77 -0.28
CA GLY A 264 17.31 15.68 -1.26
C GLY A 264 18.52 14.75 -1.06
N LYS A 265 19.65 15.28 -0.57
CA LYS A 265 20.83 14.46 -0.24
C LYS A 265 20.55 13.54 0.96
N PHE A 266 20.10 14.13 2.07
CA PHE A 266 19.83 13.40 3.31
C PHE A 266 18.81 12.29 3.09
N TRP A 267 17.65 12.63 2.52
CA TRP A 267 16.61 11.62 2.26
C TRP A 267 17.01 10.60 1.19
N GLY A 268 17.80 11.01 0.20
CA GLY A 268 18.40 10.07 -0.76
C GLY A 268 19.27 9.01 -0.06
N GLU A 269 20.04 9.41 0.95
CA GLU A 269 20.82 8.49 1.78
C GLU A 269 19.92 7.61 2.65
N VAL A 270 18.89 8.17 3.30
CA VAL A 270 17.90 7.41 4.09
C VAL A 270 17.25 6.31 3.24
N HIS A 271 16.71 6.65 2.06
CA HIS A 271 16.09 5.68 1.15
C HIS A 271 17.06 4.59 0.72
N GLN A 272 18.31 4.96 0.43
CA GLN A 272 19.34 3.99 0.07
C GLN A 272 19.69 3.08 1.24
N ARG A 273 19.85 3.59 2.47
CA ARG A 273 20.18 2.77 3.64
C ARG A 273 19.06 1.76 3.93
N VAL A 274 17.82 2.23 4.03
CA VAL A 274 16.65 1.38 4.34
C VAL A 274 16.38 0.35 3.22
N GLY A 275 16.30 0.81 1.97
CA GLY A 275 16.01 -0.08 0.84
C GLY A 275 17.11 -1.12 0.58
N ASN A 276 18.39 -0.73 0.70
CA ASN A 276 19.50 -1.69 0.60
C ASN A 276 19.50 -2.69 1.75
N TYR A 277 19.13 -2.28 2.98
CA TYR A 277 19.01 -3.19 4.11
C TYR A 277 17.93 -4.25 3.85
N ALA A 278 16.73 -3.85 3.43
CA ALA A 278 15.66 -4.77 3.05
C ALA A 278 16.13 -5.75 1.95
N ARG A 279 16.70 -5.22 0.86
CA ARG A 279 17.19 -6.02 -0.27
C ARG A 279 18.29 -7.02 0.12
N ARG A 280 19.24 -6.62 0.98
CA ARG A 280 20.35 -7.49 1.42
C ARG A 280 19.88 -8.63 2.32
N ASN A 281 18.82 -8.40 3.09
CA ASN A 281 18.27 -9.39 4.02
C ASN A 281 17.11 -10.20 3.43
N GLY A 282 16.76 -9.97 2.17
CA GLY A 282 15.80 -10.79 1.43
C GLY A 282 14.36 -10.31 1.44
N THR A 283 14.04 -9.22 2.15
CA THR A 283 12.69 -8.64 2.19
C THR A 283 12.41 -7.84 0.92
N ILE A 284 11.48 -8.35 0.10
CA ILE A 284 10.99 -7.65 -1.10
C ILE A 284 9.88 -6.68 -0.68
N HIS A 285 10.08 -5.39 -0.88
CA HIS A 285 9.07 -4.39 -0.61
C HIS A 285 8.40 -3.91 -1.89
N ALA A 286 7.08 -4.02 -1.97
CA ALA A 286 6.29 -3.55 -3.10
C ALA A 286 5.52 -2.29 -2.70
N HIS A 287 5.54 -1.29 -3.59
CA HIS A 287 4.94 0.02 -3.38
C HIS A 287 3.86 0.29 -4.41
N ALA A 288 2.77 0.92 -3.99
CA ALA A 288 1.80 1.53 -4.89
C ALA A 288 2.44 2.72 -5.63
N SER A 289 2.29 2.81 -6.96
CA SER A 289 2.90 3.89 -7.75
C SER A 289 2.18 5.25 -7.65
N GLY A 290 0.96 5.29 -7.10
CA GLY A 290 0.13 6.48 -6.98
C GLY A 290 -1.09 6.49 -7.92
N ASN A 291 -2.10 7.28 -7.57
CA ASN A 291 -3.42 7.28 -8.22
C ASN A 291 -3.76 8.61 -8.94
N TRP A 292 -2.74 9.36 -9.38
CA TRP A 292 -2.89 10.72 -9.91
C TRP A 292 -2.87 10.77 -11.45
N GLY A 293 -2.60 9.65 -12.14
CA GLY A 293 -2.44 9.57 -13.59
C GLY A 293 -1.21 10.31 -14.14
N GLU A 294 -0.31 10.74 -13.25
CA GLU A 294 0.85 11.56 -13.61
C GLU A 294 2.06 10.71 -14.02
N SER A 295 3.03 11.34 -14.69
CA SER A 295 4.27 10.69 -15.10
C SER A 295 5.39 10.87 -14.07
N LEU A 296 5.95 9.77 -13.58
CA LEU A 296 7.12 9.77 -12.69
C LEU A 296 8.46 10.09 -13.39
N GLN A 297 8.48 10.21 -14.73
CA GLN A 297 9.71 10.38 -15.51
C GLN A 297 10.25 11.81 -15.60
N PHE A 298 9.42 12.84 -15.38
CA PHE A 298 9.74 14.20 -15.85
C PHE A 298 9.63 15.30 -14.80
N ASN A 299 9.60 14.97 -13.51
CA ASN A 299 9.68 15.96 -12.46
C ASN A 299 10.99 15.81 -11.69
N GLU A 300 12.02 16.53 -12.13
CA GLU A 300 13.38 16.44 -11.56
C GLU A 300 13.48 16.91 -10.11
N ASP A 301 12.50 17.70 -9.66
CA ASP A 301 12.42 18.25 -8.32
C ASP A 301 11.50 17.45 -7.39
N GLU A 302 10.66 16.56 -7.95
CA GLU A 302 9.79 15.68 -7.19
C GLU A 302 10.34 14.26 -7.16
N THR A 303 10.16 13.58 -6.03
CA THR A 303 10.47 12.16 -5.92
C THR A 303 9.27 11.50 -5.25
N ASP A 304 8.89 10.34 -5.77
CA ASP A 304 7.76 9.59 -5.27
C ASP A 304 8.23 8.57 -4.24
N SER A 305 7.41 8.37 -3.21
CA SER A 305 7.69 7.42 -2.12
C SER A 305 7.80 5.96 -2.52
N SER A 306 7.34 5.61 -3.73
CA SER A 306 7.52 4.30 -4.32
C SER A 306 8.92 4.08 -4.91
N GLN A 307 9.66 5.16 -5.22
CA GLN A 307 10.99 5.10 -5.84
C GLN A 307 12.11 4.82 -4.83
N THR A 308 11.91 3.81 -3.98
CA THR A 308 12.89 3.37 -2.97
C THR A 308 13.92 2.43 -3.57
N ALA A 309 15.14 2.45 -3.01
CA ALA A 309 16.23 1.62 -3.50
C ALA A 309 15.92 0.13 -3.30
N GLY A 310 15.66 -0.59 -4.38
CA GLY A 310 15.30 -2.01 -4.29
C GLY A 310 13.84 -2.25 -3.96
N GLY A 311 12.95 -1.25 -4.05
CA GLY A 311 11.50 -1.46 -4.06
C GLY A 311 11.02 -2.08 -5.37
N LEU A 312 9.77 -2.52 -5.40
CA LEU A 312 9.01 -2.81 -6.62
C LEU A 312 7.87 -1.80 -6.73
N THR A 313 8.07 -0.77 -7.54
CA THR A 313 7.01 0.21 -7.84
C THR A 313 5.97 -0.45 -8.73
N THR A 314 4.73 -0.51 -8.23
CA THR A 314 3.64 -1.28 -8.83
C THR A 314 2.55 -0.35 -9.35
N SER A 315 2.31 -0.37 -10.66
CA SER A 315 1.17 0.29 -11.29
C SER A 315 -0.07 -0.60 -11.26
N SER A 316 -1.22 0.02 -11.54
CA SER A 316 -2.51 -0.66 -11.53
C SER A 316 -3.03 -0.94 -12.93
N THR A 317 -3.62 -2.12 -13.08
CA THR A 317 -4.48 -2.48 -14.22
C THR A 317 -5.86 -2.89 -13.74
N GLY A 318 -6.84 -2.88 -14.64
CA GLY A 318 -8.15 -3.43 -14.39
C GLY A 318 -8.99 -3.54 -15.66
N PRO A 319 -9.99 -4.42 -15.68
CA PRO A 319 -10.90 -4.54 -16.80
C PRO A 319 -11.81 -3.29 -16.90
N VAL A 320 -12.48 -3.17 -18.03
CA VAL A 320 -13.59 -2.22 -18.21
C VAL A 320 -14.85 -3.00 -18.53
N GLY A 321 -15.92 -2.77 -17.79
CA GLY A 321 -17.21 -3.42 -18.05
C GLY A 321 -17.22 -4.91 -17.76
N PHE A 322 -16.56 -5.33 -16.69
CA PHE A 322 -16.49 -6.73 -16.27
C PHE A 322 -17.86 -7.28 -15.86
N ASP A 323 -18.30 -8.34 -16.53
CA ASP A 323 -19.51 -9.11 -16.21
C ASP A 323 -19.13 -10.35 -15.36
N PRO A 324 -19.50 -10.39 -14.07
CA PRO A 324 -19.17 -11.52 -13.19
C PRO A 324 -19.88 -12.83 -13.56
N GLU A 325 -20.99 -12.78 -14.31
CA GLU A 325 -21.74 -13.98 -14.69
C GLU A 325 -21.14 -14.67 -15.90
N THR A 326 -20.60 -13.90 -16.87
CA THR A 326 -19.99 -14.47 -18.08
C THR A 326 -18.47 -14.54 -18.00
N GLY A 327 -17.85 -13.68 -17.20
CA GLY A 327 -16.40 -13.46 -17.16
C GLY A 327 -15.88 -12.57 -18.29
N ASP A 328 -16.76 -12.00 -19.11
CA ASP A 328 -16.37 -11.11 -20.21
C ASP A 328 -16.10 -9.68 -19.69
N ALA A 329 -15.29 -8.93 -20.44
CA ALA A 329 -15.07 -7.51 -20.23
C ALA A 329 -14.89 -6.79 -21.58
N ASP A 330 -15.25 -5.51 -21.64
CA ASP A 330 -15.04 -4.67 -22.83
C ASP A 330 -13.55 -4.40 -23.06
N GLU A 331 -12.78 -4.21 -21.98
CA GLU A 331 -11.32 -4.19 -21.98
C GLU A 331 -10.78 -5.22 -20.98
N PRO A 332 -9.66 -5.90 -21.30
CA PRO A 332 -9.12 -6.99 -20.49
C PRO A 332 -8.54 -6.52 -19.14
N ALA A 333 -8.34 -7.45 -18.21
CA ALA A 333 -7.81 -7.22 -16.87
C ALA A 333 -6.43 -6.53 -16.81
N TYR A 334 -5.61 -6.73 -17.85
CA TYR A 334 -4.29 -6.10 -17.98
C TYR A 334 -4.34 -4.68 -18.52
N SER A 335 -5.51 -4.10 -18.79
CA SER A 335 -5.63 -2.72 -19.28
C SER A 335 -5.17 -1.72 -18.21
N PRO A 336 -4.36 -0.70 -18.52
CA PRO A 336 -3.92 0.27 -17.52
C PRO A 336 -5.10 1.02 -16.91
N SER A 337 -5.16 1.07 -15.58
CA SER A 337 -6.23 1.78 -14.88
C SER A 337 -6.21 3.26 -15.20
N THR A 338 -7.38 3.89 -15.30
CA THR A 338 -7.49 5.32 -15.69
C THR A 338 -6.73 6.30 -14.80
N TYR A 339 -6.50 5.93 -13.53
CA TYR A 339 -5.83 6.75 -12.51
C TYR A 339 -4.36 6.39 -12.30
N THR A 340 -3.84 5.30 -12.91
CA THR A 340 -2.53 4.78 -12.51
C THR A 340 -1.39 5.75 -12.85
N THR A 341 -0.62 6.15 -11.84
CA THR A 341 0.64 6.85 -12.04
C THR A 341 1.63 5.92 -12.77
N HIS A 342 2.40 6.47 -13.70
CA HIS A 342 3.16 5.69 -14.67
C HIS A 342 4.55 6.29 -15.00
N GLY A 343 5.46 5.50 -15.54
CA GLY A 343 6.75 6.01 -16.02
C GLY A 343 7.73 4.93 -16.47
N VAL A 344 8.31 5.10 -17.66
CA VAL A 344 9.44 4.31 -18.16
C VAL A 344 10.62 4.44 -17.19
N GLY A 345 11.07 3.30 -16.66
CA GLY A 345 12.14 3.23 -15.68
C GLY A 345 11.73 3.64 -14.25
N ALA A 346 10.45 3.98 -14.03
CA ALA A 346 9.90 4.25 -12.71
C ALA A 346 8.99 3.10 -12.22
N ILE A 347 8.21 2.49 -13.12
CA ILE A 347 7.42 1.30 -12.83
C ILE A 347 8.28 0.04 -12.98
N ASP A 348 8.19 -0.87 -12.02
CA ASP A 348 8.85 -2.17 -12.05
C ASP A 348 7.91 -3.27 -12.58
N LEU A 349 6.65 -3.25 -12.14
CA LEU A 349 5.61 -4.22 -12.50
C LEU A 349 4.23 -3.56 -12.57
N ALA A 350 3.34 -4.12 -13.38
CA ALA A 350 1.91 -3.86 -13.32
C ALA A 350 1.18 -5.02 -12.68
N ALA A 351 0.11 -4.77 -11.93
CA ALA A 351 -0.70 -5.82 -11.32
C ALA A 351 -2.18 -5.41 -11.19
N PRO A 352 -3.10 -6.37 -10.98
CA PRO A 352 -4.53 -6.08 -10.80
C PRO A 352 -4.78 -5.13 -9.62
N GLY A 353 -5.26 -3.91 -9.91
CA GLY A 353 -5.66 -2.93 -8.90
C GLY A 353 -7.05 -2.32 -9.14
N GLY A 354 -7.74 -2.71 -10.20
CA GLY A 354 -9.09 -2.24 -10.53
C GLY A 354 -9.08 -0.96 -11.35
N ASN A 355 -10.22 -0.52 -11.89
CA ASN A 355 -10.25 0.57 -12.84
C ASN A 355 -10.78 1.91 -12.28
N GLY A 356 -11.52 1.89 -11.18
CA GLY A 356 -12.16 3.09 -10.59
C GLY A 356 -13.20 3.74 -11.52
N GLY A 357 -13.55 3.05 -12.62
CA GLY A 357 -14.48 3.45 -13.68
C GLY A 357 -15.92 3.08 -13.35
N GLU A 358 -16.90 3.32 -14.23
CA GLU A 358 -18.37 3.27 -13.95
C GLU A 358 -18.89 2.00 -13.23
N TYR A 359 -18.23 0.85 -13.39
CA TYR A 359 -18.70 -0.40 -12.81
C TYR A 359 -17.84 -0.82 -11.62
N ARG A 360 -18.46 -1.02 -10.44
CA ARG A 360 -17.75 -1.54 -9.26
C ARG A 360 -17.14 -2.93 -9.50
N THR A 361 -17.72 -3.70 -10.42
CA THR A 361 -17.23 -5.04 -10.76
C THR A 361 -15.88 -5.00 -11.48
N ASP A 362 -15.46 -3.83 -11.95
CA ASP A 362 -14.12 -3.59 -12.49
C ASP A 362 -13.06 -3.41 -11.40
N ASP A 363 -13.48 -3.24 -10.14
CA ASP A 363 -12.62 -2.98 -8.99
C ASP A 363 -12.33 -4.27 -8.21
N VAL A 364 -11.40 -4.23 -7.25
CA VAL A 364 -10.94 -5.41 -6.51
C VAL A 364 -11.83 -5.65 -5.29
N LEU A 365 -12.50 -6.80 -5.25
CA LEU A 365 -13.30 -7.24 -4.11
C LEU A 365 -12.43 -7.93 -3.07
N ASN A 366 -12.46 -7.43 -1.82
CA ASN A 366 -11.87 -8.15 -0.70
C ASN A 366 -12.45 -7.73 0.67
N ALA A 367 -11.98 -8.39 1.73
CA ALA A 367 -12.38 -8.16 3.11
C ALA A 367 -12.18 -6.71 3.54
N VAL A 368 -13.15 -6.14 4.23
CA VAL A 368 -13.07 -4.80 4.82
C VAL A 368 -13.49 -4.85 6.27
N ALA A 369 -13.03 -3.88 7.04
CA ALA A 369 -13.48 -3.71 8.41
C ALA A 369 -13.64 -2.23 8.73
N ILE A 370 -14.87 -1.82 9.00
CA ILE A 370 -15.20 -0.43 9.32
C ILE A 370 -15.07 -0.26 10.83
N PRO A 371 -14.07 0.51 11.33
CA PRO A 371 -13.91 0.71 12.76
C PRO A 371 -15.07 1.55 13.33
N GLN A 372 -15.48 1.22 14.54
CA GLN A 372 -16.45 2.00 15.30
C GLN A 372 -15.75 2.62 16.51
N PHE A 373 -15.84 3.93 16.63
CA PHE A 373 -15.32 4.72 17.74
C PHE A 373 -16.47 5.47 18.39
N ASP A 374 -16.38 5.64 19.69
CA ASP A 374 -17.25 6.52 20.45
C ASP A 374 -16.93 7.98 20.11
N GLU A 375 -17.90 8.72 19.59
CA GLU A 375 -17.68 10.10 19.10
C GLU A 375 -17.22 11.07 20.20
N GLU A 376 -17.61 10.85 21.46
CA GLU A 376 -17.28 11.75 22.56
C GLU A 376 -15.93 11.40 23.21
N THR A 377 -15.64 10.11 23.35
CA THR A 377 -14.47 9.62 24.11
C THR A 377 -13.32 9.16 23.22
N GLY A 378 -13.57 8.90 21.94
CA GLY A 378 -12.64 8.25 21.02
C GLY A 378 -12.45 6.75 21.31
N GLU A 379 -13.15 6.17 22.28
CA GLU A 379 -12.97 4.77 22.65
C GLU A 379 -13.37 3.83 21.50
N TYR A 380 -12.52 2.85 21.18
CA TYR A 380 -12.83 1.84 20.18
C TYR A 380 -13.95 0.90 20.65
N ARG A 381 -15.02 0.77 19.86
CA ARG A 381 -16.22 -0.02 20.15
C ARG A 381 -16.28 -1.36 19.41
N GLY A 382 -15.37 -1.60 18.47
CA GLY A 382 -15.34 -2.78 17.61
C GLY A 382 -15.27 -2.38 16.14
N ALA A 383 -15.50 -3.34 15.26
CA ALA A 383 -15.57 -3.09 13.82
C ALA A 383 -16.68 -3.92 13.18
N GLU A 384 -17.26 -3.37 12.11
CA GLU A 384 -18.17 -4.10 11.23
C GLU A 384 -17.37 -4.78 10.12
N TYR A 385 -17.54 -6.08 9.97
CA TYR A 385 -16.83 -6.91 9.00
C TYR A 385 -17.68 -7.14 7.75
N GLY A 386 -17.04 -7.06 6.59
CA GLY A 386 -17.72 -7.28 5.32
C GLY A 386 -16.76 -7.36 4.15
N TYR A 387 -17.32 -7.20 2.95
CA TYR A 387 -16.58 -7.20 1.70
C TYR A 387 -16.93 -5.96 0.89
N ASP A 388 -15.93 -5.38 0.22
CA ASP A 388 -16.12 -4.17 -0.58
C ASP A 388 -15.16 -4.10 -1.77
N TRP A 389 -15.52 -3.26 -2.74
CA TRP A 389 -14.80 -3.01 -3.98
C TRP A 389 -13.97 -1.73 -3.87
N LEU A 390 -12.65 -1.90 -3.93
CA LEU A 390 -11.70 -0.80 -3.96
C LEU A 390 -10.87 -0.86 -5.24
N ALA A 391 -10.55 0.32 -5.79
CA ALA A 391 -9.60 0.45 -6.87
C ALA A 391 -8.45 1.39 -6.50
N GLY A 392 -7.24 0.93 -6.74
CA GLY A 392 -6.03 1.72 -6.59
C GLY A 392 -4.77 0.92 -6.92
N THR A 393 -3.66 1.65 -7.12
CA THR A 393 -2.32 1.04 -7.07
C THR A 393 -2.05 0.37 -5.71
N SER A 394 -2.77 0.81 -4.67
CA SER A 394 -2.87 0.16 -3.36
C SER A 394 -3.44 -1.26 -3.38
N MET A 395 -4.25 -1.62 -4.37
CA MET A 395 -4.78 -2.99 -4.55
C MET A 395 -3.86 -3.82 -5.47
N ALA A 396 -3.05 -3.17 -6.31
CA ALA A 396 -2.06 -3.82 -7.16
C ALA A 396 -0.81 -4.28 -6.39
N ALA A 397 -0.25 -3.45 -5.52
CA ALA A 397 0.92 -3.80 -4.69
C ALA A 397 0.75 -5.10 -3.87
N PRO A 398 -0.40 -5.40 -3.23
CA PRO A 398 -0.57 -6.63 -2.48
C PRO A 398 -0.68 -7.87 -3.37
N GLN A 399 -1.05 -7.73 -4.66
CA GLN A 399 -0.93 -8.86 -5.60
C GLN A 399 0.52 -9.29 -5.76
N VAL A 400 1.45 -8.31 -5.86
CA VAL A 400 2.89 -8.56 -5.99
C VAL A 400 3.45 -9.21 -4.72
N THR A 401 3.10 -8.73 -3.53
CA THR A 401 3.58 -9.33 -2.28
C THR A 401 2.97 -10.72 -2.02
N GLY A 402 1.72 -10.95 -2.44
CA GLY A 402 1.13 -12.28 -2.49
C GLY A 402 1.89 -13.24 -3.42
N ALA A 403 2.27 -12.78 -4.62
CA ALA A 403 3.09 -13.57 -5.54
C ALA A 403 4.48 -13.88 -4.98
N VAL A 404 5.11 -12.93 -4.26
CA VAL A 404 6.37 -13.20 -3.53
C VAL A 404 6.18 -14.36 -2.53
N ALA A 405 5.10 -14.34 -1.74
CA ALA A 405 4.84 -15.39 -0.76
C ALA A 405 4.62 -16.77 -1.41
N LEU A 406 3.92 -16.82 -2.54
CA LEU A 406 3.72 -18.05 -3.31
C LEU A 406 5.04 -18.58 -3.89
N VAL A 407 5.84 -17.73 -4.53
CA VAL A 407 7.13 -18.13 -5.11
C VAL A 407 8.10 -18.62 -4.03
N ASN A 408 8.19 -17.93 -2.90
CA ASN A 408 9.02 -18.37 -1.77
C ASN A 408 8.58 -19.73 -1.21
N SER A 409 7.28 -19.97 -1.12
CA SER A 409 6.75 -21.25 -0.66
C SER A 409 7.03 -22.38 -1.65
N ALA A 410 6.86 -22.14 -2.96
CA ALA A 410 7.15 -23.13 -4.00
C ALA A 410 8.66 -23.43 -4.17
N ALA A 411 9.51 -22.42 -3.98
CA ALA A 411 10.95 -22.50 -4.25
C ALA A 411 11.78 -21.87 -3.10
N SER A 412 11.65 -22.42 -1.89
CA SER A 412 12.29 -21.92 -0.66
C SER A 412 13.82 -21.82 -0.66
N SER A 413 14.50 -22.35 -1.68
CA SER A 413 15.94 -22.16 -1.87
C SER A 413 16.34 -20.83 -2.51
N LEU A 414 15.38 -20.10 -3.10
CA LEU A 414 15.64 -18.81 -3.73
C LEU A 414 15.86 -17.73 -2.67
N ASN A 415 16.82 -16.83 -2.90
CA ASN A 415 16.89 -15.59 -2.14
C ASN A 415 15.98 -14.52 -2.74
N GLY A 416 15.71 -13.44 -2.00
CA GLY A 416 14.80 -12.37 -2.45
C GLY A 416 15.17 -11.72 -3.79
N ASN A 417 16.44 -11.68 -4.19
CA ASN A 417 16.81 -11.17 -5.53
C ASN A 417 16.43 -12.16 -6.63
N GLN A 418 16.54 -13.46 -6.37
CA GLN A 418 16.11 -14.48 -7.32
C GLN A 418 14.59 -14.50 -7.45
N VAL A 419 13.85 -14.37 -6.35
CA VAL A 419 12.37 -14.26 -6.39
C VAL A 419 11.93 -13.03 -7.17
N ARG A 420 12.53 -11.86 -6.91
CA ARG A 420 12.30 -10.66 -7.74
C ARG A 420 12.53 -10.94 -9.22
N ASN A 421 13.65 -11.57 -9.56
CA ASN A 421 13.98 -11.86 -10.94
C ASN A 421 12.99 -12.83 -11.58
N VAL A 422 12.46 -13.80 -10.82
CA VAL A 422 11.40 -14.70 -11.29
C VAL A 422 10.16 -13.87 -11.65
N LEU A 423 9.65 -13.05 -10.72
CA LEU A 423 8.48 -12.20 -10.96
C LEU A 423 8.65 -11.31 -12.20
N GLN A 424 9.80 -10.64 -12.34
CA GLN A 424 10.06 -9.74 -13.46
C GLN A 424 10.29 -10.47 -14.80
N ARG A 425 10.82 -11.69 -14.78
CA ARG A 425 11.07 -12.48 -16.00
C ARG A 425 9.81 -13.13 -16.53
N THR A 426 8.91 -13.55 -15.65
CA THR A 426 7.65 -14.22 -16.01
C THR A 426 6.52 -13.24 -16.26
N ALA A 427 6.66 -11.99 -15.84
CA ALA A 427 5.73 -10.93 -16.19
C ALA A 427 5.66 -10.74 -17.71
N ASP A 428 4.44 -10.58 -18.24
CA ASP A 428 4.21 -10.40 -19.67
C ASP A 428 3.76 -8.98 -19.97
N ARG A 429 4.27 -8.39 -21.05
CA ARG A 429 3.94 -7.01 -21.40
C ARG A 429 3.03 -7.03 -22.63
N PRO A 430 1.77 -6.59 -22.50
CA PRO A 430 0.86 -6.51 -23.63
C PRO A 430 1.41 -5.57 -24.73
N ASP A 431 1.35 -6.01 -25.98
CA ASP A 431 1.84 -5.23 -27.13
C ASP A 431 0.97 -4.00 -27.43
N GLU A 432 -0.29 -4.00 -26.96
CA GLU A 432 -1.26 -2.94 -27.24
C GLU A 432 -1.03 -1.66 -26.42
N TYR A 433 -0.26 -1.74 -25.31
CA TYR A 433 -0.12 -0.63 -24.37
C TYR A 433 1.32 -0.12 -24.23
N GLU A 434 1.47 1.13 -23.80
CA GLU A 434 2.77 1.78 -23.66
C GLU A 434 3.61 1.22 -22.51
N ASN A 435 4.92 1.12 -22.70
CA ASN A 435 5.87 0.60 -21.70
C ASN A 435 5.85 1.33 -20.37
N LYS A 436 5.42 2.59 -20.36
CA LYS A 436 5.41 3.43 -19.16
C LYS A 436 4.54 2.84 -18.05
N TYR A 437 3.58 1.98 -18.37
CA TYR A 437 2.68 1.37 -17.39
C TYR A 437 3.18 0.05 -16.82
N TYR A 438 4.08 -0.68 -17.47
CA TYR A 438 4.31 -2.10 -17.14
C TYR A 438 5.68 -2.40 -16.57
N GLY A 439 6.69 -1.55 -16.77
CA GLY A 439 8.05 -1.87 -16.35
C GLY A 439 8.53 -3.17 -17.01
N ALA A 440 8.75 -4.22 -16.22
CA ALA A 440 9.07 -5.56 -16.70
C ALA A 440 7.88 -6.28 -17.36
N GLY A 441 6.65 -5.98 -16.92
CA GLY A 441 5.44 -6.59 -17.44
C GLY A 441 4.27 -6.53 -16.45
N TYR A 442 3.13 -7.00 -16.90
CA TYR A 442 2.00 -7.38 -16.09
C TYR A 442 2.32 -8.67 -15.34
N LEU A 443 2.04 -8.70 -14.04
CA LEU A 443 2.26 -9.85 -13.16
C LEU A 443 1.58 -11.10 -13.72
N ASP A 444 2.33 -12.20 -13.80
CA ASP A 444 1.80 -13.54 -14.03
C ASP A 444 2.20 -14.42 -12.85
N THR A 445 1.29 -14.50 -11.86
CA THR A 445 1.52 -15.24 -10.62
C THR A 445 1.70 -16.73 -10.86
N TYR A 446 0.92 -17.32 -11.77
CA TYR A 446 1.00 -18.74 -12.07
C TYR A 446 2.31 -19.10 -12.78
N ALA A 447 2.73 -18.31 -13.77
CA ALA A 447 4.02 -18.50 -14.43
C ALA A 447 5.18 -18.31 -13.43
N ALA A 448 5.10 -17.29 -12.56
CA ALA A 448 6.12 -17.07 -11.53
C ALA A 448 6.30 -18.30 -10.62
N VAL A 449 5.21 -18.92 -10.18
CA VAL A 449 5.28 -20.14 -9.33
C VAL A 449 5.80 -21.33 -10.13
N THR A 450 5.25 -21.58 -11.33
CA THR A 450 5.60 -22.77 -12.13
C THR A 450 7.01 -22.74 -12.73
N GLU A 451 7.58 -21.55 -12.94
CA GLU A 451 8.93 -21.36 -13.49
C GLU A 451 9.98 -20.97 -12.43
N SER A 452 9.64 -21.08 -11.14
CA SER A 452 10.56 -20.77 -10.03
C SER A 452 11.58 -21.87 -9.71
N GLY A 453 11.32 -23.11 -10.16
CA GLY A 453 12.07 -24.32 -9.82
C GLY A 453 13.26 -24.65 -10.71
#